data_AF-A0A540KD26-F1
#
_entry.id   AF-A0A540KD26-F1
#
_cell.length_a   1.000
_cell.length_b   1.000
_cell.length_c   1.000
_cell.angle_alpha   90.00
_cell.angle_beta   90.00
_cell.angle_gamma   90.00
#
_symmetry.space_group_name_H-M   'P 1'
#
loop_
_entity.id
_entity.type
_entity.pdbx_description
1 polymer ?
#
loop_
_entity_poly.entity_id
_entity_poly.type
_entity_poly.pdbx_seq_one_letter_code
_entity_poly.pdbx_strand_id
1 'polypeptide(L)'
;MEIAKSRGFYQPSNQPRALETHEISQIVEQYRQAALNAIRAGFDGIEIHGAHGYLIDQFLKDGINDRTDEYGGSLENRCKFLIQIVQAVVEAIGADRVGVRMSPAIDHMDAVDSNPLILGLAVIERLNKLQQNWGTKLTYLHVTQPRYAAYGQAEAGKPGSDEEEAVFMRTLRKTYHGTFLASGGFTRELGMQAVASGDADLVSYGRLFISNPDLVLRFKLNAPLTKYKRKTFYTQDPVVGYTDYPFLNKSNGKEEPLSRL
;
A
#
# COMPACT_ATOMS: atom_id res chain seq x y z
N MET A 1 -3.68 -33.01 -1.86
CA MET A 1 -3.48 -33.29 -3.30
C MET A 1 -2.26 -32.49 -3.73
N GLU A 2 -1.27 -33.15 -4.32
CA GLU A 2 0.14 -32.72 -4.44
C GLU A 2 0.35 -31.29 -4.96
N ILE A 3 1.28 -30.55 -4.34
CA ILE A 3 1.82 -29.30 -4.89
C ILE A 3 3.30 -29.50 -5.21
N ALA A 4 3.62 -29.21 -6.46
CA ALA A 4 4.91 -29.38 -7.11
C ALA A 4 6.07 -28.67 -6.37
N LYS A 5 7.21 -29.37 -6.30
CA LYS A 5 8.49 -28.82 -5.86
C LYS A 5 8.95 -27.74 -6.84
N SER A 6 8.82 -26.47 -6.48
CA SER A 6 9.65 -25.40 -7.04
C SER A 6 10.77 -25.09 -6.05
N ARG A 7 12.03 -25.13 -6.53
CA ARG A 7 13.21 -24.71 -5.77
C ARG A 7 13.22 -23.18 -5.68
N GLY A 8 12.48 -22.66 -4.72
CA GLY A 8 12.59 -21.28 -4.21
C GLY A 8 12.65 -21.34 -2.69
N PHE A 9 13.26 -20.34 -2.06
CA PHE A 9 13.47 -20.22 -0.60
C PHE A 9 12.17 -20.06 0.21
N TYR A 10 11.22 -20.98 0.07
CA TYR A 10 10.13 -21.11 1.02
C TYR A 10 10.50 -22.27 1.95
N GLN A 11 10.85 -21.94 3.20
CA GLN A 11 10.76 -22.93 4.27
C GLN A 11 9.35 -23.51 4.26
N PRO A 12 9.14 -24.80 4.59
CA PRO A 12 7.79 -25.33 4.76
C PRO A 12 7.07 -24.42 5.75
N SER A 13 6.05 -23.70 5.27
CA SER A 13 5.27 -22.81 6.10
C SER A 13 4.54 -23.67 7.10
N ASN A 14 4.95 -23.60 8.37
CA ASN A 14 4.12 -24.10 9.45
C ASN A 14 2.74 -23.44 9.31
N GLN A 15 1.66 -24.21 9.47
CA GLN A 15 0.32 -23.63 9.50
C GLN A 15 0.30 -22.45 10.48
N PRO A 16 -0.24 -21.28 10.09
CA PRO A 16 -0.31 -20.15 11.00
C PRO A 16 -1.19 -20.50 12.18
N ARG A 17 -0.80 -20.04 13.37
CA ARG A 17 -1.64 -20.11 14.57
C ARG A 17 -2.53 -18.88 14.61
N ALA A 18 -3.82 -19.07 14.86
CA ALA A 18 -4.72 -17.95 15.16
C ALA A 18 -4.27 -17.23 16.44
N LEU A 19 -4.14 -15.91 16.38
CA LEU A 19 -3.85 -15.09 17.55
C LEU A 19 -4.97 -15.22 18.58
N GLU A 20 -4.64 -15.36 19.85
CA GLU A 20 -5.60 -15.26 20.93
C GLU A 20 -6.02 -13.79 21.10
N THR A 21 -7.26 -13.56 21.53
CA THR A 21 -7.83 -12.20 21.65
C THR A 21 -6.96 -11.27 22.49
N HIS A 22 -6.34 -11.79 23.55
CA HIS A 22 -5.49 -11.02 24.45
C HIS A 22 -4.10 -10.69 23.87
N GLU A 23 -3.65 -11.40 22.81
CA GLU A 23 -2.37 -11.13 22.15
C GLU A 23 -2.46 -9.90 21.23
N ILE A 24 -3.65 -9.56 20.75
CA ILE A 24 -3.88 -8.47 19.79
C ILE A 24 -3.44 -7.12 20.36
N SER A 25 -3.69 -6.87 21.65
CA SER A 25 -3.26 -5.63 22.32
C SER A 25 -1.73 -5.49 22.39
N GLN A 26 -1.01 -6.61 22.52
CA GLN A 26 0.45 -6.60 22.50
C GLN A 26 0.98 -6.24 21.11
N ILE A 27 0.31 -6.71 20.05
CA ILE A 27 0.68 -6.35 18.67
C ILE A 27 0.40 -4.87 18.40
N VAL A 28 -0.74 -4.34 18.87
CA VAL A 28 -1.03 -2.90 18.78
C VAL A 28 0.08 -2.08 19.44
N GLU A 29 0.55 -2.49 20.62
CA GLU A 29 1.67 -1.84 21.30
C GLU A 29 2.99 -1.96 20.52
N GLN A 30 3.24 -3.08 19.84
CA GLN A 30 4.41 -3.23 18.97
C GLN A 30 4.39 -2.22 17.79
N TYR A 31 3.22 -1.99 17.17
CA TYR A 31 3.08 -0.94 16.15
C TYR A 31 3.34 0.45 16.73
N ARG A 32 2.81 0.75 17.92
CA ARG A 32 3.04 2.01 18.62
C ARG A 32 4.53 2.24 18.89
N GLN A 33 5.21 1.24 19.44
CA GLN A 33 6.63 1.31 19.74
C GLN A 33 7.48 1.43 18.46
N ALA A 34 7.09 0.75 17.38
CA ALA A 34 7.75 0.87 16.07
C ALA A 34 7.63 2.30 15.51
N ALA A 35 6.45 2.94 15.65
CA ALA A 35 6.25 4.32 15.23
C ALA A 35 7.15 5.29 16.02
N LEU A 36 7.23 5.16 17.35
CA LEU A 36 8.15 5.95 18.18
C LEU A 36 9.62 5.75 17.76
N ASN A 37 10.01 4.52 17.46
CA ASN A 37 11.36 4.21 17.00
C ASN A 37 11.66 4.87 15.65
N ALA A 38 10.70 4.86 14.71
CA ALA A 38 10.84 5.50 13.41
C ALA A 38 11.03 7.02 13.56
N ILE A 39 10.21 7.70 14.36
CA ILE A 39 10.37 9.14 14.60
C ILE A 39 11.71 9.45 15.27
N ARG A 40 12.13 8.65 16.25
CA ARG A 40 13.46 8.79 16.88
C ARG A 40 14.62 8.59 15.90
N ALA A 41 14.43 7.76 14.88
CA ALA A 41 15.42 7.54 13.82
C ALA A 41 15.45 8.67 12.76
N GLY A 42 14.53 9.64 12.84
CA GLY A 42 14.48 10.80 11.95
C GLY A 42 13.55 10.66 10.75
N PHE A 43 12.65 9.68 10.73
CA PHE A 43 11.60 9.62 9.70
C PHE A 43 10.59 10.77 9.90
N ASP A 44 10.13 11.36 8.80
CA ASP A 44 9.11 12.43 8.83
C ASP A 44 7.76 11.91 9.35
N GLY A 45 7.42 10.67 9.01
CA GLY A 45 6.22 9.96 9.41
C GLY A 45 6.29 8.46 9.08
N ILE A 46 5.16 7.77 9.20
CA ILE A 46 5.04 6.33 8.95
C ILE A 46 3.82 6.03 8.06
N GLU A 47 3.82 4.86 7.43
CA GLU A 47 2.64 4.29 6.77
C GLU A 47 2.26 2.96 7.44
N ILE A 48 1.03 2.86 7.95
CA ILE A 48 0.47 1.60 8.47
C ILE A 48 0.10 0.71 7.29
N HIS A 49 0.74 -0.45 7.19
CA HIS A 49 0.51 -1.39 6.09
C HIS A 49 -0.71 -2.30 6.36
N GLY A 50 -1.90 -1.84 5.96
CA GLY A 50 -3.17 -2.58 6.01
C GLY A 50 -3.59 -3.22 4.68
N ALA A 51 -2.64 -3.79 3.93
CA ALA A 51 -2.83 -4.19 2.53
C ALA A 51 -2.10 -5.49 2.19
N HIS A 52 -2.29 -5.98 0.96
CA HIS A 52 -1.54 -7.06 0.31
C HIS A 52 -1.47 -8.37 1.10
N GLY A 53 -2.54 -8.77 1.78
CA GLY A 53 -2.63 -10.05 2.48
C GLY A 53 -1.72 -10.21 3.69
N TYR A 54 -1.10 -9.13 4.18
CA TYR A 54 -0.38 -9.14 5.45
C TYR A 54 -1.34 -9.05 6.64
N LEU A 55 -0.82 -9.17 7.86
CA LEU A 55 -1.59 -9.37 9.09
C LEU A 55 -2.85 -8.49 9.21
N ILE A 56 -2.76 -7.18 9.01
CA ILE A 56 -3.93 -6.30 9.10
C ILE A 56 -4.96 -6.63 8.02
N ASP A 57 -4.53 -6.84 6.77
CA ASP A 57 -5.42 -7.20 5.65
C ASP A 57 -6.07 -8.58 5.86
N GLN A 58 -5.36 -9.50 6.54
CA GLN A 58 -5.91 -10.79 6.95
C GLN A 58 -7.06 -10.61 7.94
N PHE A 59 -6.97 -9.69 8.90
CA PHE A 59 -8.11 -9.36 9.78
C PHE A 59 -9.25 -8.67 9.02
N LEU A 60 -8.92 -7.80 8.06
CA LEU A 60 -9.92 -7.07 7.29
C LEU A 60 -10.78 -7.98 6.42
N LYS A 61 -10.25 -9.06 5.85
CA LYS A 61 -10.90 -9.85 4.79
C LYS A 61 -11.53 -11.15 5.26
N ASP A 62 -12.75 -11.42 4.82
CA ASP A 62 -13.58 -12.54 5.31
C ASP A 62 -13.24 -13.90 4.68
N GLY A 63 -12.46 -13.91 3.60
CA GLY A 63 -11.96 -15.15 3.01
C GLY A 63 -10.90 -15.86 3.87
N ILE A 64 -10.29 -15.14 4.83
CA ILE A 64 -9.27 -15.70 5.72
C ILE A 64 -9.54 -15.44 7.21
N ASN A 65 -10.26 -14.37 7.58
CA ASN A 65 -10.66 -14.13 8.96
C ASN A 65 -11.92 -14.93 9.32
N ASP A 66 -11.71 -16.13 9.84
CA ASP A 66 -12.77 -17.04 10.34
C ASP A 66 -13.04 -16.90 11.85
N ARG A 67 -12.54 -15.83 12.48
CA ARG A 67 -12.71 -15.61 13.93
C ARG A 67 -14.18 -15.39 14.29
N THR A 68 -14.55 -15.88 15.46
CA THR A 68 -15.88 -15.72 16.06
C THR A 68 -15.90 -14.77 17.25
N ASP A 69 -14.75 -14.19 17.61
CA ASP A 69 -14.61 -13.20 18.67
C ASP A 69 -14.83 -11.75 18.16
N GLU A 70 -14.51 -10.76 18.98
CA GLU A 70 -14.69 -9.34 18.68
C GLU A 70 -13.80 -8.80 17.53
N TYR A 71 -12.99 -9.65 16.90
CA TYR A 71 -12.12 -9.30 15.77
C TYR A 71 -12.48 -10.02 14.46
N GLY A 72 -13.59 -10.77 14.41
CA GLY A 72 -14.08 -11.40 13.18
C GLY A 72 -15.60 -11.47 13.06
N GLY A 73 -16.06 -12.11 11.99
CA GLY A 73 -17.47 -12.19 11.62
C GLY A 73 -17.98 -10.89 11.01
N SER A 74 -18.42 -9.94 11.85
CA SER A 74 -19.01 -8.69 11.35
C SER A 74 -17.95 -7.78 10.71
N LEU A 75 -18.37 -6.94 9.75
CA LEU A 75 -17.48 -5.95 9.15
C LEU A 75 -16.89 -4.97 10.18
N GLU A 76 -17.64 -4.68 11.24
CA GLU A 76 -17.17 -3.85 12.35
C GLU A 76 -16.02 -4.50 13.11
N ASN A 77 -16.18 -5.78 13.47
CA ASN A 77 -15.17 -6.55 14.18
C ASN A 77 -13.90 -6.72 13.34
N ARG A 78 -14.05 -7.02 12.05
CA ARG A 78 -12.91 -7.15 11.11
C ARG A 78 -12.08 -5.87 11.00
N CYS A 79 -12.73 -4.70 11.03
CA CYS A 79 -12.04 -3.41 11.00
C CYS A 79 -11.36 -3.04 12.33
N LYS A 80 -11.75 -3.66 13.45
CA LYS A 80 -11.37 -3.24 14.80
C LYS A 80 -9.86 -3.20 15.01
N PHE A 81 -9.15 -4.22 14.54
CA PHE A 81 -7.70 -4.33 14.70
C PHE A 81 -6.94 -3.18 14.00
N LEU A 82 -7.29 -2.86 12.75
CA LEU A 82 -6.71 -1.71 12.05
C LEU A 82 -6.96 -0.42 12.85
N ILE A 83 -8.20 -0.19 13.28
CA ILE A 83 -8.58 1.04 13.99
C ILE A 83 -7.81 1.21 15.30
N GLN A 84 -7.63 0.14 16.08
CA GLN A 84 -6.81 0.18 17.30
C GLN A 84 -5.35 0.53 17.01
N ILE A 85 -4.77 -0.01 15.93
CA ILE A 85 -3.41 0.35 15.50
C ILE A 85 -3.33 1.82 15.11
N VAL A 86 -4.27 2.32 14.29
CA VAL A 86 -4.28 3.73 13.88
C VAL A 86 -4.37 4.63 15.12
N GLN A 87 -5.27 4.34 16.06
CA GLN A 87 -5.40 5.11 17.30
C GLN A 87 -4.12 5.13 18.12
N ALA A 88 -3.54 3.96 18.43
CA ALA A 88 -2.34 3.86 19.24
C ALA A 88 -1.15 4.59 18.59
N VAL A 89 -0.98 4.45 17.28
CA VAL A 89 0.12 5.10 16.54
C VAL A 89 -0.09 6.62 16.47
N VAL A 90 -1.32 7.09 16.21
CA VAL A 90 -1.63 8.52 16.20
C VAL A 90 -1.44 9.15 17.58
N GLU A 91 -1.84 8.48 18.66
CA GLU A 91 -1.60 8.94 20.03
C GLU A 91 -0.10 9.08 20.34
N ALA A 92 0.74 8.24 19.73
CA ALA A 92 2.18 8.26 19.96
C ALA A 92 2.95 9.32 19.16
N ILE A 93 2.54 9.60 17.92
CA ILE A 93 3.34 10.45 17.01
C ILE A 93 2.58 11.58 16.31
N GLY A 94 1.27 11.70 16.51
CA GLY A 94 0.42 12.69 15.86
C GLY A 94 -0.15 12.23 14.51
N ALA A 95 -1.38 12.64 14.20
CA ALA A 95 -2.09 12.17 13.00
C ALA A 95 -1.47 12.66 11.69
N ASP A 96 -0.89 13.87 11.70
CA ASP A 96 -0.24 14.50 10.55
C ASP A 96 1.03 13.77 10.09
N ARG A 97 1.51 12.79 10.86
CA ARG A 97 2.65 11.91 10.54
C ARG A 97 2.26 10.47 10.22
N VAL A 98 0.97 10.16 10.14
CA VAL A 98 0.47 8.80 9.94
C VAL A 98 -0.28 8.69 8.61
N GLY A 99 0.26 7.89 7.71
CA GLY A 99 -0.46 7.36 6.54
C GLY A 99 -1.04 5.97 6.82
N VAL A 100 -2.12 5.61 6.13
CA VAL A 100 -2.69 4.25 6.15
C VAL A 100 -2.75 3.72 4.74
N ARG A 101 -2.27 2.50 4.50
CA ARG A 101 -2.38 1.82 3.21
C ARG A 101 -3.37 0.67 3.26
N MET A 102 -4.23 0.56 2.24
CA MET A 102 -5.18 -0.54 2.08
C MET A 102 -5.28 -1.02 0.62
N SER A 103 -5.71 -2.27 0.43
CA SER A 103 -5.94 -2.85 -0.89
C SER A 103 -7.19 -3.75 -0.91
N PRO A 104 -8.40 -3.19 -0.72
CA PRO A 104 -9.60 -4.00 -0.55
C PRO A 104 -9.89 -4.92 -1.74
N ALA A 105 -9.55 -4.47 -2.96
CA ALA A 105 -9.81 -5.19 -4.21
C ALA A 105 -8.66 -6.09 -4.70
N ILE A 106 -7.57 -6.23 -3.94
CA ILE A 106 -6.43 -7.08 -4.31
C ILE A 106 -6.49 -8.41 -3.58
N ASP A 107 -6.61 -9.51 -4.32
CA ASP A 107 -6.48 -10.86 -3.78
C ASP A 107 -5.00 -11.24 -3.70
N HIS A 108 -4.46 -11.48 -2.50
CA HIS A 108 -3.07 -11.88 -2.31
C HIS A 108 -2.90 -12.75 -1.06
N MET A 109 -2.03 -13.77 -1.12
CA MET A 109 -1.78 -14.71 0.00
C MET A 109 -3.09 -15.23 0.64
N ASP A 110 -4.04 -15.67 -0.19
CA ASP A 110 -5.37 -16.15 0.20
C ASP A 110 -6.29 -15.12 0.90
N ALA A 111 -5.84 -13.88 1.09
CA ALA A 111 -6.65 -12.79 1.64
C ALA A 111 -7.57 -12.21 0.55
N VAL A 112 -8.78 -12.77 0.47
CA VAL A 112 -9.87 -12.40 -0.45
C VAL A 112 -11.04 -11.85 0.36
N ASP A 113 -11.73 -10.84 -0.14
CA ASP A 113 -12.96 -10.31 0.46
C ASP A 113 -14.19 -10.60 -0.41
N SER A 114 -15.32 -10.95 0.22
CA SER A 114 -16.58 -11.16 -0.49
C SER A 114 -17.18 -9.87 -1.08
N ASN A 115 -16.86 -8.70 -0.51
CA ASN A 115 -17.33 -7.40 -0.99
C ASN A 115 -16.29 -6.29 -0.76
N PRO A 116 -15.26 -6.20 -1.63
CA PRO A 116 -14.17 -5.23 -1.53
C PRO A 116 -14.60 -3.77 -1.39
N LEU A 117 -15.70 -3.37 -2.05
CA LEU A 117 -16.18 -1.99 -2.02
C LEU A 117 -16.73 -1.64 -0.64
N ILE A 118 -17.58 -2.51 -0.09
CA ILE A 118 -18.14 -2.32 1.25
C ILE A 118 -17.05 -2.36 2.31
N LEU A 119 -16.04 -3.24 2.18
CA LEU A 119 -14.88 -3.25 3.06
C LEU A 119 -14.13 -1.91 3.01
N GLY A 120 -13.77 -1.43 1.82
CA GLY A 120 -13.06 -0.16 1.64
C GLY A 120 -13.82 1.03 2.21
N LEU A 121 -15.13 1.11 1.97
CA LEU A 121 -16.00 2.16 2.52
C LEU A 121 -16.08 2.11 4.05
N ALA A 122 -16.17 0.92 4.64
CA ALA A 122 -16.23 0.74 6.09
C ALA A 122 -14.93 1.15 6.79
N VAL A 123 -13.77 0.91 6.17
CA VAL A 123 -12.49 1.42 6.67
C VAL A 123 -12.47 2.94 6.58
N ILE A 124 -12.81 3.52 5.42
CA ILE A 124 -12.84 4.97 5.22
C ILE A 124 -13.75 5.69 6.21
N GLU A 125 -14.96 5.16 6.43
CA GLU A 125 -15.92 5.74 7.38
C GLU A 125 -15.32 5.83 8.79
N ARG A 126 -14.63 4.78 9.25
CA ARG A 126 -13.99 4.74 10.56
C ARG A 126 -12.82 5.71 10.64
N LEU A 127 -11.97 5.76 9.62
CA LEU A 127 -10.86 6.72 9.56
C LEU A 127 -11.38 8.17 9.57
N ASN A 128 -12.43 8.47 8.80
CA ASN A 128 -13.05 9.79 8.80
C ASN A 128 -13.60 10.17 10.19
N LYS A 129 -14.24 9.23 10.91
CA LYS A 129 -14.70 9.45 12.28
C LYS A 129 -13.54 9.75 13.23
N LEU A 130 -12.43 9.01 13.15
CA LEU A 130 -11.24 9.28 13.96
C LEU A 130 -10.67 10.68 13.68
N GLN A 131 -10.51 11.04 12.41
CA GLN A 131 -10.01 12.35 12.03
C GLN A 131 -10.92 13.49 12.53
N GLN A 132 -12.24 13.29 12.46
CA GLN A 132 -13.20 14.25 13.02
C GLN A 132 -13.03 14.37 14.54
N ASN A 133 -12.90 13.25 15.26
CA ASN A 133 -12.71 13.25 16.71
C ASN A 133 -11.40 13.91 17.14
N TRP A 134 -10.32 13.74 16.36
CA TRP A 134 -9.03 14.38 16.63
C TRP A 134 -8.98 15.85 16.21
N GLY A 135 -9.91 16.32 15.38
CA GLY A 135 -9.85 17.65 14.76
C GLY A 135 -8.66 17.82 13.80
N THR A 136 -8.02 16.74 13.39
CA THR A 136 -6.86 16.72 12.50
C THR A 136 -6.92 15.49 11.57
N LYS A 137 -6.30 15.60 10.40
CA LYS A 137 -6.33 14.56 9.36
C LYS A 137 -5.11 13.66 9.49
N LEU A 138 -5.27 12.41 9.05
CA LEU A 138 -4.13 11.57 8.71
C LEU A 138 -3.34 12.21 7.56
N THR A 139 -2.06 11.90 7.43
CA THR A 139 -1.21 12.41 6.33
C THR A 139 -1.81 12.05 4.97
N TYR A 140 -2.23 10.80 4.81
CA TYR A 140 -2.91 10.30 3.63
C TYR A 140 -3.57 8.93 3.86
N LEU A 141 -4.53 8.60 2.98
CA LEU A 141 -4.97 7.23 2.71
C LEU A 141 -4.38 6.76 1.38
N HIS A 142 -3.61 5.68 1.41
CA HIS A 142 -2.98 5.07 0.24
C HIS A 142 -3.76 3.83 -0.19
N VAL A 143 -4.38 3.89 -1.36
CA VAL A 143 -5.15 2.76 -1.91
C VAL A 143 -4.41 2.15 -3.09
N THR A 144 -4.14 0.85 -3.00
CA THR A 144 -3.60 0.09 -4.14
C THR A 144 -4.74 -0.60 -4.87
N GLN A 145 -4.88 -0.27 -6.14
CA GLN A 145 -5.84 -0.88 -7.05
C GLN A 145 -5.21 -2.07 -7.80
N PRO A 146 -6.02 -3.00 -8.34
CA PRO A 146 -5.54 -4.04 -9.23
C PRO A 146 -4.78 -3.46 -10.44
N ARG A 147 -3.93 -4.26 -11.09
CA ARG A 147 -3.06 -3.73 -12.16
C ARG A 147 -3.87 -3.51 -13.44
N TYR A 148 -3.75 -2.30 -14.01
CA TYR A 148 -3.96 -2.10 -15.44
C TYR A 148 -3.06 -3.06 -16.24
N ALA A 149 -3.65 -3.73 -17.25
CA ALA A 149 -2.96 -4.71 -18.10
C ALA A 149 -1.82 -4.12 -18.96
N ALA A 150 -1.60 -2.80 -18.93
CA ALA A 150 -0.70 -2.05 -19.82
C ALA A 150 0.77 -2.55 -19.87
N TYR A 151 1.25 -3.32 -18.88
CA TYR A 151 2.60 -3.91 -18.88
C TYR A 151 2.64 -5.45 -18.83
N GLY A 152 1.56 -6.12 -19.23
CA GLY A 152 1.58 -7.54 -19.64
C GLY A 152 1.79 -8.59 -18.53
N GLN A 153 1.81 -8.21 -17.25
CA GLN A 153 1.79 -9.16 -16.13
C GLN A 153 0.97 -8.59 -14.97
N ALA A 154 -0.32 -8.94 -14.93
CA ALA A 154 -1.14 -8.81 -13.74
C ALA A 154 -0.63 -9.81 -12.69
N GLU A 155 -0.34 -9.34 -11.47
CA GLU A 155 -0.49 -10.24 -10.33
C GLU A 155 -2.00 -10.43 -10.18
N ALA A 156 -2.43 -11.68 -10.03
CA ALA A 156 -3.80 -12.14 -10.19
C ALA A 156 -4.84 -11.14 -9.67
N GLY A 157 -5.54 -10.47 -10.60
CA GLY A 157 -6.80 -9.78 -10.32
C GLY A 157 -7.93 -10.61 -10.91
N LYS A 158 -8.98 -10.86 -10.12
CA LYS A 158 -10.29 -11.30 -10.65
C LYS A 158 -10.90 -10.18 -11.53
N PRO A 159 -11.84 -10.51 -12.43
CA PRO A 159 -12.22 -9.64 -13.54
C PRO A 159 -13.05 -8.45 -13.07
N GLY A 160 -12.54 -7.25 -13.32
CA GLY A 160 -13.32 -6.04 -13.51
C GLY A 160 -12.84 -5.36 -14.79
N SER A 161 -13.73 -4.70 -15.52
CA SER A 161 -13.32 -3.79 -16.59
C SER A 161 -12.56 -2.60 -16.02
N ASP A 162 -11.72 -1.95 -16.84
CA ASP A 162 -11.01 -0.72 -16.46
C ASP A 162 -11.97 0.36 -15.90
N GLU A 163 -13.22 0.37 -16.39
CA GLU A 163 -14.27 1.29 -15.92
C GLU A 163 -14.78 0.93 -14.52
N GLU A 164 -14.96 -0.35 -14.20
CA GLU A 164 -15.38 -0.80 -12.87
C GLU A 164 -14.31 -0.48 -11.81
N GLU A 165 -13.03 -0.70 -12.13
CA GLU A 165 -11.92 -0.31 -11.26
C GLU A 165 -11.85 1.21 -11.05
N ALA A 166 -12.07 1.99 -12.11
CA ALA A 166 -12.12 3.44 -12.02
C ALA A 166 -13.31 3.92 -11.16
N VAL A 167 -14.50 3.35 -11.34
CA VAL A 167 -15.68 3.64 -10.50
C VAL A 167 -15.41 3.29 -9.03
N PHE A 168 -14.80 2.12 -8.78
CA PHE A 168 -14.41 1.70 -7.44
C PHE A 168 -13.49 2.73 -6.77
N MET A 169 -12.38 3.10 -7.43
CA MET A 169 -11.42 4.05 -6.89
C MET A 169 -12.02 5.44 -6.67
N ARG A 170 -12.81 5.94 -7.63
CA ARG A 170 -13.53 7.22 -7.51
C ARG A 170 -14.51 7.22 -6.34
N THR A 171 -15.16 6.09 -6.08
CA THR A 171 -16.09 5.95 -4.96
C THR A 171 -15.36 6.07 -3.62
N LEU A 172 -14.21 5.40 -3.48
CA LEU A 172 -13.36 5.51 -2.30
C LEU A 172 -12.82 6.95 -2.13
N ARG A 173 -12.30 7.56 -3.20
CA ARG A 173 -11.78 8.94 -3.20
C ARG A 173 -12.82 9.95 -2.73
N LYS A 174 -14.05 9.86 -3.26
CA LYS A 174 -15.14 10.78 -2.90
C LYS A 174 -15.59 10.65 -1.44
N THR A 175 -15.40 9.47 -0.86
CA THR A 175 -15.82 9.19 0.52
C THR A 175 -14.76 9.59 1.54
N TYR A 176 -13.47 9.49 1.21
CA TYR A 176 -12.41 9.81 2.15
C TYR A 176 -12.15 11.32 2.32
N HIS A 177 -12.01 11.77 3.57
CA HIS A 177 -11.79 13.17 3.91
C HIS A 177 -10.32 13.44 4.21
N GLY A 178 -9.48 13.53 3.19
CA GLY A 178 -8.06 13.79 3.35
C GLY A 178 -7.30 13.63 2.05
N THR A 179 -5.98 13.56 2.14
CA THR A 179 -5.11 13.29 0.99
C THR A 179 -5.28 11.84 0.56
N PHE A 180 -5.65 11.60 -0.68
CA PHE A 180 -5.85 10.28 -1.26
C PHE A 180 -4.74 9.95 -2.25
N LEU A 181 -3.93 8.94 -1.90
CA LEU A 181 -2.80 8.45 -2.69
C LEU A 181 -3.20 7.18 -3.44
N ALA A 182 -3.19 7.20 -4.77
CA ALA A 182 -3.51 6.03 -5.59
C ALA A 182 -2.24 5.30 -6.07
N SER A 183 -2.34 4.00 -6.25
CA SER A 183 -1.25 3.18 -6.81
C SER A 183 -1.80 1.95 -7.52
N GLY A 184 -1.02 1.38 -8.45
CA GLY A 184 -1.40 0.16 -9.16
C GLY A 184 -1.38 0.31 -10.68
N GLY A 185 -0.18 0.21 -11.28
CA GLY A 185 -0.05 0.14 -12.75
C GLY A 185 -0.16 1.46 -13.51
N PHE A 186 -0.17 2.60 -12.81
CA PHE A 186 -0.14 3.92 -13.45
C PHE A 186 1.04 4.10 -14.40
N THR A 187 0.76 4.65 -15.58
CA THR A 187 1.74 5.32 -16.43
C THR A 187 1.87 6.79 -16.01
N ARG A 188 2.74 7.55 -16.69
CA ARG A 188 2.80 9.00 -16.56
C ARG A 188 1.44 9.64 -16.90
N GLU A 189 0.89 9.26 -18.05
CA GLU A 189 -0.35 9.82 -18.60
C GLU A 189 -1.54 9.51 -17.70
N LEU A 190 -1.69 8.26 -17.28
CA LEU A 190 -2.76 7.85 -16.37
C LEU A 190 -2.65 8.55 -15.02
N GLY A 191 -1.43 8.75 -14.50
CA GLY A 191 -1.24 9.45 -13.24
C GLY A 191 -1.54 10.94 -13.33
N MET A 192 -1.12 11.59 -14.41
CA MET A 192 -1.49 12.99 -14.69
C MET A 192 -3.00 13.14 -14.82
N GLN A 193 -3.66 12.21 -15.52
CA GLN A 193 -5.10 12.22 -15.68
C GLN A 193 -5.81 12.08 -14.33
N ALA A 194 -5.42 11.11 -13.49
CA ALA A 194 -6.04 10.87 -12.19
C ALA A 194 -5.94 12.08 -11.24
N VAL A 195 -4.81 12.80 -11.27
CA VAL A 195 -4.66 14.04 -10.49
C VAL A 195 -5.50 15.17 -11.09
N ALA A 196 -5.49 15.34 -12.42
CA ALA A 196 -6.25 16.38 -13.09
C ALA A 196 -7.77 16.22 -12.96
N SER A 197 -8.27 14.98 -12.91
CA SER A 197 -9.70 14.69 -12.70
C SER A 197 -10.12 14.74 -11.23
N GLY A 198 -9.18 14.84 -10.29
CA GLY A 198 -9.45 14.77 -8.85
C GLY A 198 -9.73 13.36 -8.34
N ASP A 199 -9.45 12.32 -9.13
CA ASP A 199 -9.60 10.92 -8.75
C ASP A 199 -8.54 10.47 -7.72
N ALA A 200 -7.42 11.19 -7.65
CA ALA A 200 -6.42 11.09 -6.60
C ALA A 200 -5.74 12.45 -6.35
N ASP A 201 -5.26 12.69 -5.14
CA ASP A 201 -4.42 13.87 -4.87
C ASP A 201 -2.95 13.59 -5.22
N LEU A 202 -2.53 12.33 -5.09
CA LEU A 202 -1.18 11.86 -5.38
C LEU A 202 -1.23 10.47 -6.05
N VAL A 203 -0.18 10.13 -6.80
CA VAL A 203 0.00 8.80 -7.41
C VAL A 203 1.38 8.25 -7.06
N SER A 204 1.44 7.01 -6.54
CA SER A 204 2.70 6.33 -6.21
C SER A 204 3.12 5.33 -7.30
N TYR A 205 4.42 5.28 -7.56
CA TYR A 205 5.03 4.44 -8.58
C TYR A 205 6.08 3.53 -7.95
N GLY A 206 5.85 2.22 -7.92
CA GLY A 206 6.85 1.27 -7.37
C GLY A 206 7.88 0.82 -8.41
N ARG A 207 7.45 -0.06 -9.32
CA ARG A 207 8.32 -0.71 -10.33
C ARG A 207 9.09 0.27 -11.22
N LEU A 208 8.48 1.40 -11.58
CA LEU A 208 9.15 2.40 -12.39
C LEU A 208 10.26 3.11 -11.62
N PHE A 209 10.08 3.36 -10.31
CA PHE A 209 11.12 3.94 -9.47
C PHE A 209 12.29 2.99 -9.23
N ILE A 210 12.05 1.67 -9.18
CA ILE A 210 13.14 0.68 -9.08
C ILE A 210 14.17 0.89 -10.19
N SER A 211 13.74 1.07 -11.44
CA SER A 211 14.64 1.17 -12.59
C SER A 211 14.96 2.58 -13.06
N ASN A 212 14.30 3.60 -12.49
CA ASN A 212 14.47 5.00 -12.86
C ASN A 212 14.64 5.82 -11.58
N PRO A 213 15.88 5.96 -11.05
CA PRO A 213 16.10 6.73 -9.83
C PRO A 213 15.71 8.22 -9.98
N ASP A 214 15.64 8.70 -11.21
CA ASP A 214 15.22 10.05 -11.61
C ASP A 214 13.83 10.06 -12.29
N LEU A 215 12.93 9.15 -11.91
CA LEU A 215 11.61 9.00 -12.51
C LEU A 215 10.83 10.32 -12.61
N VAL A 216 10.87 11.14 -11.55
CA VAL A 216 10.17 12.44 -11.52
C VAL A 216 10.67 13.36 -12.63
N LEU A 217 11.99 13.44 -12.82
CA LEU A 217 12.58 14.24 -13.90
C LEU A 217 12.19 13.69 -15.26
N ARG A 218 12.21 12.36 -15.43
CA ARG A 218 11.79 11.72 -16.69
C ARG A 218 10.33 12.02 -17.00
N PHE A 219 9.44 11.98 -16.01
CA PHE A 219 8.04 12.36 -16.21
C PHE A 219 7.89 13.84 -16.55
N LYS A 220 8.62 14.73 -15.87
CA LYS A 220 8.61 16.17 -16.17
C LYS A 220 9.02 16.46 -17.62
N LEU A 221 10.04 15.77 -18.11
CA LEU A 221 10.60 15.96 -19.46
C LEU A 221 9.95 15.06 -20.53
N ASN A 222 9.01 14.19 -20.14
CA ASN A 222 8.50 13.11 -20.99
C ASN A 222 9.63 12.27 -21.63
N ALA A 223 10.68 11.98 -20.85
CA ALA A 223 11.86 11.26 -21.31
C ALA A 223 11.66 9.74 -21.29
N PRO A 224 12.45 8.98 -22.07
CA PRO A 224 12.38 7.51 -22.08
C PRO A 224 12.62 6.90 -20.69
N LEU A 225 11.85 5.85 -20.38
CA LEU A 225 11.99 5.09 -19.13
C LEU A 225 12.87 3.86 -19.33
N THR A 226 13.77 3.64 -18.37
CA THR A 226 14.54 2.39 -18.24
C THR A 226 13.61 1.26 -17.82
N LYS A 227 13.66 0.14 -18.55
CA LYS A 227 12.88 -1.07 -18.21
C LYS A 227 13.43 -1.73 -16.95
N TYR A 228 12.55 -2.12 -16.04
CA TYR A 228 12.92 -2.86 -14.84
C TYR A 228 13.27 -4.33 -15.14
N LYS A 229 14.13 -4.92 -14.31
CA LYS A 229 14.50 -6.34 -14.37
C LYS A 229 13.85 -7.09 -13.19
N ARG A 230 12.73 -7.78 -13.41
CA ARG A 230 12.01 -8.49 -12.31
C ARG A 230 12.87 -9.51 -11.57
N LYS A 231 13.82 -10.15 -12.27
CA LYS A 231 14.74 -11.15 -11.68
C LYS A 231 15.63 -10.58 -10.57
N THR A 232 15.79 -9.26 -10.49
CA THR A 232 16.64 -8.58 -9.51
C THR A 232 15.84 -7.81 -8.45
N PHE A 233 14.51 -7.92 -8.41
CA PHE A 233 13.71 -7.24 -7.37
C PHE A 233 14.04 -7.76 -5.97
N TYR A 234 14.31 -9.06 -5.87
CA TYR A 234 14.74 -9.70 -4.64
C TYR A 234 16.07 -10.40 -4.94
N THR A 235 17.16 -9.73 -4.61
CA THR A 235 18.53 -10.22 -4.82
C THR A 235 19.34 -9.95 -3.55
N GLN A 236 20.37 -10.77 -3.33
CA GLN A 236 21.38 -10.51 -2.29
C GLN A 236 22.51 -9.62 -2.80
N ASP A 237 22.56 -9.40 -4.12
CA ASP A 237 23.54 -8.50 -4.73
C ASP A 237 23.22 -7.04 -4.35
N PRO A 238 24.15 -6.31 -3.71
CA PRO A 238 23.89 -4.96 -3.25
C PRO A 238 23.90 -3.91 -4.38
N VAL A 239 24.26 -4.28 -5.61
CA VAL A 239 24.44 -3.35 -6.73
C VAL A 239 23.52 -3.72 -7.89
N VAL A 240 23.59 -4.96 -8.37
CA VAL A 240 22.99 -5.38 -9.65
C VAL A 240 21.46 -5.36 -9.58
N GLY A 241 20.85 -4.47 -10.35
CA GLY A 241 19.42 -4.24 -10.37
C GLY A 241 18.88 -3.57 -9.10
N TYR A 242 19.76 -2.90 -8.34
CA TYR A 242 19.41 -2.13 -7.14
C TYR A 242 19.91 -0.69 -7.25
N THR A 243 21.24 -0.46 -7.29
CA THR A 243 21.84 0.89 -7.38
C THR A 243 22.54 1.18 -8.71
N ASP A 244 22.53 0.24 -9.65
CA ASP A 244 23.22 0.33 -10.95
C ASP A 244 22.34 0.87 -12.09
N TYR A 245 21.07 1.21 -11.83
CA TYR A 245 20.21 1.83 -12.84
C TYR A 245 20.68 3.24 -13.20
N PRO A 246 20.71 3.59 -14.51
CA PRO A 246 21.29 4.86 -14.95
C PRO A 246 20.35 6.05 -14.75
N PHE A 247 20.93 7.20 -14.43
CA PHE A 247 20.29 8.51 -14.53
C PHE A 247 20.31 9.02 -15.98
N LEU A 248 19.40 9.94 -16.34
CA LEU A 248 19.26 10.54 -17.67
C LEU A 248 20.57 11.17 -18.19
N ASN A 249 21.37 11.77 -17.30
CA ASN A 249 22.53 12.60 -17.66
C ASN A 249 23.90 11.87 -17.62
N LYS A 250 23.95 10.54 -17.44
CA LYS A 250 25.23 9.82 -17.47
C LYS A 250 25.87 9.66 -18.88
N SER A 251 25.38 10.36 -19.89
CA SER A 251 25.96 10.37 -21.25
C SER A 251 26.54 11.71 -21.73
N ASN A 252 26.58 12.78 -20.92
CA ASN A 252 27.39 13.97 -21.25
C ASN A 252 27.81 14.70 -19.98
N GLY A 253 29.11 14.71 -19.70
CA GLY A 253 29.69 15.34 -18.52
C GLY A 253 29.37 16.83 -18.44
N LYS A 254 28.50 17.18 -17.49
CA LYS A 254 28.46 18.43 -16.72
C LYS A 254 27.41 18.24 -15.62
N GLU A 255 27.89 18.00 -14.41
CA GLU A 255 27.06 17.99 -13.21
C GLU A 255 26.62 19.43 -12.92
N GLU A 256 25.34 19.73 -13.09
CA GLU A 256 24.72 20.80 -12.31
C GLU A 256 24.04 20.18 -11.09
N PRO A 257 24.28 20.70 -9.88
CA PRO A 257 23.67 20.16 -8.68
C PRO A 257 22.16 20.42 -8.73
N LEU A 258 21.38 19.33 -8.69
CA LEU A 258 19.95 19.40 -8.50
C LEU A 258 19.68 20.00 -7.10
N SER A 259 19.18 21.23 -7.09
CA SER A 259 18.71 21.93 -5.90
C SER A 259 17.74 21.06 -5.12
N ARG A 260 18.03 20.85 -3.84
CA ARG A 260 17.09 20.26 -2.88
C ARG A 260 15.93 21.23 -2.69
N LEU A 261 14.78 20.88 -3.26
CA LEU A 261 13.46 21.33 -2.81
C LEU A 261 12.75 20.10 -2.26
#